data_AF-A0A378WWN5-F1
#
_entry.id   AF-A0A378WWN5-F1
#
_cell.length_a   1.000
_cell.length_b   1.000
_cell.length_c   1.000
_cell.angle_alpha   90.00
_cell.angle_beta   90.00
_cell.angle_gamma   90.00
#
_symmetry.space_group_name_H-M   'P 1'
#
loop_
_entity.id
_entity.type
_entity.pdbx_description
1 polymer ?
#
loop_
_entity_poly.entity_id
_entity_poly.type
_entity_poly.pdbx_seq_one_letter_code
_entity_poly.pdbx_strand_id
1 'polypeptide(L)'
;MICDPFPRLMVARDLVNLGAAAVVMSLGKARELGVPDDKLVYLRGHADLEEQTLLARPDLGAAPTAWTAAREALRVAGIGLDDLATLDLYSCFPVAVFNVCDGTGLATDDPRGLTVTGGLPFFGGPGNNYSMHAIAETVARMRDQPGAFGLVGANGGIMSKYSVGVYSTAPAPWVPDRSAQLQRAVATAPQVSSRARVDGPARIETYTVRHAFEPRTGLVVGRLHADDSRFLAIMAPESLAAVDDPIGRDIIVTSSEKGNTAVMVP
;
A
#
# COMPACT_ATOMS: atom_id res chain seq x y z
N MET A 1 -23.00 -2.32 -1.53
CA MET A 1 -21.75 -1.74 -0.97
C MET A 1 -21.28 -2.60 0.20
N ILE A 2 -19.98 -2.72 0.44
CA ILE A 2 -19.45 -3.40 1.64
C ILE A 2 -19.06 -2.36 2.69
N CYS A 3 -18.03 -1.58 2.38
CA CYS A 3 -17.65 -0.37 3.10
C CYS A 3 -17.38 0.71 2.05
N ASP A 4 -17.83 1.94 2.28
CA ASP A 4 -17.54 3.01 1.31
C ASP A 4 -16.03 3.23 1.13
N PRO A 5 -15.56 3.46 -0.10
CA PRO A 5 -16.32 3.57 -1.36
C PRO A 5 -16.41 2.24 -2.16
N PHE A 6 -16.13 1.09 -1.55
CA PHE A 6 -15.88 -0.15 -2.29
C PHE A 6 -17.13 -1.04 -2.43
N PRO A 7 -17.59 -1.30 -3.68
CA PRO A 7 -18.57 -2.34 -3.93
C PRO A 7 -17.94 -3.73 -3.73
N ARG A 8 -18.79 -4.75 -3.56
CA ARG A 8 -18.37 -6.12 -3.24
C ARG A 8 -17.33 -6.70 -4.20
N LEU A 9 -17.41 -6.39 -5.49
CA LEU A 9 -16.51 -6.95 -6.51
C LEU A 9 -15.15 -6.26 -6.59
N MET A 10 -14.95 -5.16 -5.84
CA MET A 10 -13.68 -4.42 -5.81
C MET A 10 -12.80 -4.83 -4.61
N VAL A 11 -13.32 -5.63 -3.69
CA VAL A 11 -12.61 -6.07 -2.48
C VAL A 11 -11.94 -7.43 -2.71
N ALA A 12 -10.74 -7.60 -2.15
CA ALA A 12 -10.01 -8.86 -2.17
C ALA A 12 -10.83 -10.06 -1.69
N ARG A 13 -10.54 -11.23 -2.24
CA ARG A 13 -11.18 -12.51 -1.87
C ARG A 13 -10.14 -13.47 -1.33
N ASP A 14 -10.23 -13.74 -0.03
CA ASP A 14 -9.16 -14.49 0.66
C ASP A 14 -9.41 -16.00 0.73
N LEU A 15 -10.56 -16.47 0.23
CA LEU A 15 -10.97 -17.89 0.30
C LEU A 15 -10.33 -18.72 -0.82
N VAL A 16 -9.03 -19.01 -0.68
CA VAL A 16 -8.24 -19.80 -1.63
C VAL A 16 -7.31 -20.80 -0.93
N ASN A 17 -6.91 -21.86 -1.65
CA ASN A 17 -5.88 -22.81 -1.23
C ASN A 17 -4.69 -22.70 -2.19
N LEU A 18 -3.70 -21.87 -1.85
CA LEU A 18 -2.54 -21.59 -2.69
C LEU A 18 -1.25 -21.67 -1.88
N GLY A 19 -0.15 -22.01 -2.55
CA GLY A 19 1.19 -22.00 -1.98
C GLY A 19 2.21 -21.49 -3.00
N ALA A 20 3.20 -20.74 -2.52
CA ALA A 20 4.35 -20.30 -3.31
C ALA A 20 5.61 -20.38 -2.46
N ALA A 21 6.74 -20.65 -3.11
CA ALA A 21 8.03 -20.75 -2.46
C ALA A 21 9.11 -20.16 -3.37
N ALA A 22 10.16 -19.62 -2.76
CA ALA A 22 11.36 -19.15 -3.43
C ALA A 22 12.58 -19.84 -2.82
N VAL A 23 13.54 -20.22 -3.67
CA VAL A 23 14.84 -20.75 -3.26
C VAL A 23 15.88 -19.68 -3.56
N VAL A 24 16.54 -19.18 -2.52
CA VAL A 24 17.58 -18.15 -2.62
C VAL A 24 18.92 -18.76 -2.23
N MET A 25 19.95 -18.47 -3.02
CA MET A 25 21.27 -19.08 -2.87
C MET A 25 22.37 -18.06 -3.18
N SER A 26 23.56 -18.30 -2.66
CA SER A 26 24.75 -17.65 -3.21
C SER A 26 25.06 -18.23 -4.59
N LEU A 27 25.63 -17.41 -5.48
CA LEU A 27 26.01 -17.86 -6.83
C LEU A 27 27.02 -19.02 -6.77
N GLY A 28 27.94 -19.00 -5.79
CA GLY A 28 28.89 -20.08 -5.57
C GLY A 28 28.20 -21.42 -5.25
N LYS A 29 27.21 -21.40 -4.36
CA LYS A 29 26.47 -22.62 -3.98
C LYS A 29 25.57 -23.13 -5.11
N ALA A 30 24.97 -22.23 -5.88
CA ALA A 30 24.18 -22.60 -7.06
C ALA A 30 25.04 -23.35 -8.09
N ARG A 31 26.26 -22.86 -8.35
CA ARG A 31 27.23 -23.52 -9.24
C ARG A 31 27.72 -24.87 -8.70
N GLU A 32 28.04 -24.95 -7.41
CA GLU A 32 28.44 -26.21 -6.75
C GLU A 32 27.37 -27.30 -6.90
N LEU A 33 26.08 -26.93 -6.80
CA LEU A 33 24.94 -27.84 -6.93
C LEU A 33 24.48 -28.04 -8.39
N GLY A 34 25.18 -27.46 -9.38
CA GLY A 34 24.85 -27.63 -10.80
C GLY A 34 23.55 -26.97 -11.24
N VAL A 35 23.12 -25.90 -10.57
CA VAL A 35 21.96 -25.10 -10.99
C VAL A 35 22.29 -24.45 -12.35
N PRO A 36 21.48 -24.69 -13.41
CA PRO A 36 21.73 -24.11 -14.73
C PRO A 36 21.68 -22.57 -14.74
N ASP A 37 22.54 -21.94 -15.55
CA ASP A 37 22.64 -20.47 -15.62
C ASP A 37 21.32 -19.81 -16.09
N ASP A 38 20.55 -20.47 -16.94
CA ASP A 38 19.22 -20.00 -17.41
C ASP A 38 18.15 -20.01 -16.30
N LYS A 39 18.44 -20.62 -15.14
CA LYS A 39 17.57 -20.57 -13.96
C LYS A 39 17.95 -19.45 -13.00
N LEU A 40 19.07 -18.78 -13.18
CA LEU A 40 19.54 -17.75 -12.26
C LEU A 40 18.83 -16.42 -12.53
N VAL A 41 18.19 -15.88 -11.49
CA VAL A 41 17.61 -14.53 -11.49
C VAL A 41 18.13 -13.81 -10.25
N TYR A 42 18.58 -12.58 -10.45
CA TYR A 42 19.21 -11.76 -9.42
C TYR A 42 18.21 -10.73 -8.89
N LEU A 43 18.20 -10.54 -7.57
CA LEU A 43 17.57 -9.37 -6.96
C LEU A 43 18.50 -8.17 -7.19
N ARG A 44 18.17 -7.36 -8.19
CA ARG A 44 18.96 -6.24 -8.69
C ARG A 44 18.73 -4.97 -7.90
N GLY A 45 17.53 -4.79 -7.37
CA GLY A 45 17.13 -3.61 -6.61
C GLY A 45 16.21 -4.00 -5.49
N HIS A 46 16.33 -3.33 -4.35
CA HIS A 46 15.49 -3.58 -3.19
C HIS A 46 15.39 -2.34 -2.29
N ALA A 47 14.28 -2.22 -1.58
CA ALA A 47 14.09 -1.24 -0.52
C ALA A 47 12.91 -1.64 0.36
N ASP A 48 12.98 -1.26 1.64
CA ASP A 48 11.94 -1.53 2.64
C ASP A 48 11.67 -0.27 3.45
N LEU A 49 10.43 0.21 3.47
CA LEU A 49 10.06 1.39 4.26
C LEU A 49 8.75 1.17 5.03
N GLU A 50 8.65 1.83 6.17
CA GLU A 50 7.48 1.83 7.03
C GLU A 50 6.95 3.25 7.23
N GLU A 51 5.64 3.42 7.08
CA GLU A 51 4.93 4.67 7.33
C GLU A 51 4.82 4.98 8.82
N GLN A 52 4.54 6.26 9.10
CA GLN A 52 4.01 6.66 10.40
C GLN A 52 2.63 6.00 10.67
N THR A 53 2.23 5.97 11.94
CA THR A 53 0.88 5.53 12.32
C THR A 53 -0.17 6.36 11.58
N LEU A 54 -1.30 5.74 11.21
CA LEU A 54 -2.28 6.35 10.30
C LEU A 54 -2.64 7.79 10.66
N LEU A 55 -3.04 8.04 11.91
CA LEU A 55 -3.46 9.38 12.36
C LEU A 55 -2.31 10.39 12.48
N ALA A 56 -1.06 9.94 12.48
CA ALA A 56 0.11 10.82 12.50
C ALA A 56 0.52 11.33 11.11
N ARG A 57 0.10 10.64 10.03
CA ARG A 57 0.52 10.97 8.66
C ARG A 57 0.07 12.37 8.23
N PRO A 58 0.91 13.21 7.63
CA PRO A 58 0.48 14.53 7.15
C PRO A 58 -0.77 14.48 6.25
N ASP A 59 -0.81 13.49 5.35
CA ASP A 59 -1.94 13.19 4.46
C ASP A 59 -2.37 11.73 4.65
N LEU A 60 -3.68 11.50 4.82
CA LEU A 60 -4.25 10.14 4.96
C LEU A 60 -4.45 9.44 3.62
N GLY A 61 -4.53 10.21 2.52
CA GLY A 61 -4.69 9.70 1.16
C GLY A 61 -3.38 9.22 0.54
N ALA A 62 -2.24 9.48 1.18
CA ALA A 62 -0.92 9.19 0.66
C ALA A 62 -0.06 8.38 1.64
N ALA A 63 0.84 7.57 1.07
CA ALA A 63 1.89 6.85 1.78
C ALA A 63 3.22 7.02 1.01
N PRO A 64 3.96 8.11 1.26
CA PRO A 64 5.20 8.44 0.56
C PRO A 64 6.29 7.37 0.60
N THR A 65 6.28 6.54 1.63
CA THR A 65 7.19 5.41 1.74
C THR A 65 7.10 4.43 0.56
N ALA A 66 5.93 4.25 -0.05
CA ALA A 66 5.78 3.32 -1.17
C ALA A 66 6.57 3.75 -2.42
N TRP A 67 6.36 5.00 -2.89
CA TRP A 67 7.11 5.50 -4.05
C TRP A 67 8.56 5.83 -3.71
N THR A 68 8.87 6.15 -2.44
CA THR A 68 10.27 6.31 -1.99
C THR A 68 11.01 4.96 -2.05
N ALA A 69 10.39 3.88 -1.61
CA ALA A 69 10.95 2.53 -1.71
C ALA A 69 11.11 2.10 -3.18
N ALA A 70 10.10 2.36 -4.04
CA ALA A 70 10.20 2.07 -5.47
C ALA A 70 11.37 2.81 -6.13
N ARG A 71 11.52 4.11 -5.88
CA ARG A 71 12.64 4.91 -6.41
C ARG A 71 14.00 4.43 -5.90
N GLU A 72 14.10 4.05 -4.63
CA GLU A 72 15.35 3.52 -4.08
C GLU A 72 15.69 2.16 -4.67
N ALA A 73 14.72 1.25 -4.83
CA ALA A 73 14.94 -0.05 -5.45
C ALA A 73 15.39 0.09 -6.91
N LEU A 74 14.79 1.00 -7.68
CA LEU A 74 15.21 1.33 -9.05
C LEU A 74 16.64 1.89 -9.08
N ARG A 75 16.98 2.79 -8.16
CA ARG A 75 18.35 3.32 -8.02
C ARG A 75 19.37 2.23 -7.71
N VAL A 76 19.04 1.30 -6.81
CA VAL A 76 19.90 0.15 -6.47
C VAL A 76 20.12 -0.75 -7.69
N ALA A 77 19.07 -0.97 -8.50
CA ALA A 77 19.15 -1.71 -9.76
C ALA A 77 19.92 -0.98 -10.87
N GLY A 78 20.05 0.34 -10.78
CA GLY A 78 20.70 1.20 -11.77
C GLY A 78 19.86 1.45 -13.01
N ILE A 79 18.52 1.43 -12.86
CA ILE A 79 17.56 1.59 -13.96
C ILE A 79 16.51 2.66 -13.63
N GLY A 80 15.82 3.15 -14.65
CA GLY A 80 14.63 3.98 -14.53
C GLY A 80 13.34 3.15 -14.53
N LEU A 81 12.21 3.82 -14.30
CA LEU A 81 10.88 3.21 -14.36
C LEU A 81 10.55 2.68 -15.77
N ASP A 82 11.04 3.37 -16.82
CA ASP A 82 10.77 3.03 -18.22
C ASP A 82 11.53 1.78 -18.70
N ASP A 83 12.56 1.36 -17.96
CA ASP A 83 13.34 0.15 -18.26
C ASP A 83 12.65 -1.15 -17.79
N LEU A 84 11.55 -1.03 -17.04
CA LEU A 84 10.79 -2.18 -16.54
C LEU A 84 9.96 -2.80 -17.65
N ALA A 85 10.11 -4.12 -17.83
CA ALA A 85 9.29 -4.93 -18.71
C ALA A 85 8.02 -5.46 -18.01
N THR A 86 8.06 -5.63 -16.69
CA THR A 86 6.92 -6.14 -15.91
C THR A 86 6.77 -5.43 -14.57
N LEU A 87 5.53 -5.24 -14.13
CA LEU A 87 5.19 -4.69 -12.82
C LEU A 87 4.18 -5.58 -12.11
N ASP A 88 4.35 -5.78 -10.80
CA ASP A 88 3.28 -6.24 -9.92
C ASP A 88 3.19 -5.33 -8.69
N LEU A 89 2.14 -4.51 -8.67
CA LEU A 89 1.82 -3.65 -7.55
C LEU A 89 0.74 -4.33 -6.69
N TYR A 90 1.04 -4.53 -5.41
CA TYR A 90 0.08 -5.11 -4.47
C TYR A 90 -1.25 -4.33 -4.44
N SER A 91 -2.36 -5.06 -4.57
CA SER A 91 -3.65 -4.49 -4.99
C SER A 91 -4.87 -4.99 -4.19
N CYS A 92 -4.74 -5.22 -2.87
CA CYS A 92 -5.89 -5.60 -2.02
C CYS A 92 -7.02 -4.57 -2.09
N PHE A 93 -6.62 -3.29 -2.18
CA PHE A 93 -7.50 -2.16 -2.45
C PHE A 93 -6.84 -1.23 -3.47
N PRO A 94 -7.63 -0.47 -4.26
CA PRO A 94 -7.09 0.41 -5.30
C PRO A 94 -6.09 1.46 -4.78
N VAL A 95 -6.28 1.95 -3.55
CA VAL A 95 -5.43 3.01 -2.97
C VAL A 95 -3.95 2.63 -2.94
N ALA A 96 -3.60 1.36 -2.72
CA ALA A 96 -2.20 0.93 -2.71
C ALA A 96 -1.54 1.03 -4.10
N VAL A 97 -2.32 0.86 -5.17
CA VAL A 97 -1.85 0.98 -6.56
C VAL A 97 -1.80 2.45 -6.97
N PHE A 98 -2.88 3.20 -6.73
CA PHE A 98 -2.94 4.65 -7.04
C PHE A 98 -1.81 5.41 -6.35
N ASN A 99 -1.56 5.11 -5.07
CA ASN A 99 -0.49 5.75 -4.31
C ASN A 99 0.90 5.60 -4.96
N VAL A 100 1.20 4.43 -5.55
CA VAL A 100 2.45 4.23 -6.29
C VAL A 100 2.42 5.00 -7.60
N CYS A 101 1.31 4.98 -8.33
CA CYS A 101 1.15 5.71 -9.60
C CYS A 101 1.37 7.21 -9.40
N ASP A 102 0.63 7.82 -8.46
CA ASP A 102 0.71 9.24 -8.13
C ASP A 102 2.14 9.65 -7.72
N GLY A 103 2.78 8.81 -6.89
CA GLY A 103 4.13 9.07 -6.38
C GLY A 103 5.26 8.84 -7.39
N THR A 104 5.04 8.07 -8.46
CA THR A 104 6.09 7.72 -9.44
C THR A 104 5.88 8.32 -10.82
N GLY A 105 4.66 8.79 -11.14
CA GLY A 105 4.26 9.21 -12.48
C GLY A 105 3.89 8.05 -13.40
N LEU A 106 3.81 6.82 -12.89
CA LEU A 106 3.34 5.66 -13.65
C LEU A 106 1.86 5.85 -14.01
N ALA A 107 1.53 5.72 -15.29
CA ALA A 107 0.14 5.83 -15.74
C ALA A 107 -0.69 4.64 -15.26
N THR A 108 -1.92 4.88 -14.83
CA THR A 108 -2.82 3.82 -14.33
C THR A 108 -3.25 2.84 -15.43
N ASP A 109 -3.14 3.27 -16.69
CA ASP A 109 -3.42 2.52 -17.91
C ASP A 109 -2.14 2.18 -18.70
N ASP A 110 -0.98 2.15 -18.03
CA ASP A 110 0.30 1.82 -18.65
C ASP A 110 0.20 0.49 -19.42
N PRO A 111 0.61 0.46 -20.71
CA PRO A 111 0.43 -0.70 -21.58
C PRO A 111 1.21 -1.94 -21.14
N ARG A 112 2.21 -1.79 -20.26
CA ARG A 112 2.94 -2.92 -19.65
C ARG A 112 2.09 -3.67 -18.63
N GLY A 113 1.02 -3.04 -18.13
CA GLY A 113 0.18 -3.53 -17.05
C GLY A 113 0.81 -3.31 -15.67
N LEU A 114 -0.04 -3.25 -14.65
CA LEU A 114 0.36 -3.02 -13.24
C LEU A 114 0.40 -4.30 -12.40
N THR A 115 0.13 -5.45 -13.02
CA THR A 115 0.17 -6.77 -12.38
C THR A 115 0.61 -7.84 -13.37
N VAL A 116 1.38 -8.80 -12.87
CA VAL A 116 1.70 -10.03 -13.59
C VAL A 116 0.82 -11.21 -13.13
N THR A 117 0.20 -11.10 -11.95
CA THR A 117 -0.60 -12.15 -11.32
C THR A 117 -2.11 -11.99 -11.52
N GLY A 118 -2.60 -10.77 -11.74
CA GLY A 118 -4.02 -10.45 -11.88
C GLY A 118 -4.65 -9.71 -10.68
N GLY A 119 -3.88 -9.45 -9.62
CA GLY A 119 -4.31 -8.67 -8.46
C GLY A 119 -5.21 -9.42 -7.47
N LEU A 120 -5.22 -8.99 -6.20
CA LEU A 120 -5.86 -9.74 -5.10
C LEU A 120 -7.38 -9.99 -5.26
N PRO A 121 -8.20 -9.06 -5.79
CA PRO A 121 -9.63 -9.30 -5.98
C PRO A 121 -9.95 -10.46 -6.95
N PHE A 122 -9.05 -10.76 -7.88
CA PHE A 122 -9.32 -11.69 -8.99
C PHE A 122 -8.44 -12.95 -8.96
N PHE A 123 -7.15 -12.80 -8.65
CA PHE A 123 -6.23 -13.93 -8.45
C PHE A 123 -6.64 -14.78 -7.24
N GLY A 124 -7.25 -14.14 -6.23
CA GLY A 124 -7.51 -14.73 -4.93
C GLY A 124 -6.32 -14.52 -4.00
N GLY A 125 -6.57 -13.94 -2.84
CA GLY A 125 -5.53 -13.43 -1.97
C GLY A 125 -5.27 -14.35 -0.80
N PRO A 126 -4.13 -15.04 -0.70
CA PRO A 126 -3.65 -15.49 0.60
C PRO A 126 -3.16 -14.30 1.46
N GLY A 127 -3.80 -13.12 1.35
CA GLY A 127 -3.51 -11.78 1.89
C GLY A 127 -2.03 -11.47 2.10
N ASN A 128 -1.48 -12.13 3.10
CA ASN A 128 -0.09 -12.13 3.53
C ASN A 128 0.91 -12.74 2.51
N ASN A 129 0.55 -13.76 1.72
CA ASN A 129 1.47 -14.46 0.81
C ASN A 129 1.30 -14.10 -0.69
N TYR A 130 0.46 -13.13 -1.03
CA TYR A 130 0.22 -12.76 -2.44
C TYR A 130 1.51 -12.41 -3.18
N SER A 131 2.37 -11.57 -2.59
CA SER A 131 3.57 -11.08 -3.28
C SER A 131 4.59 -12.17 -3.59
N MET A 132 4.56 -13.32 -2.90
CA MET A 132 5.41 -14.46 -3.25
C MET A 132 5.03 -15.05 -4.62
N HIS A 133 3.74 -15.05 -4.97
CA HIS A 133 3.27 -15.43 -6.30
C HIS A 133 3.70 -14.42 -7.36
N ALA A 134 3.67 -13.12 -7.04
CA ALA A 134 4.16 -12.07 -7.93
C ALA A 134 5.67 -12.18 -8.19
N ILE A 135 6.46 -12.52 -7.17
CA ILE A 135 7.89 -12.80 -7.31
C ILE A 135 8.10 -14.02 -8.22
N ALA A 136 7.38 -15.12 -7.99
CA ALA A 136 7.51 -16.33 -8.79
C ALA A 136 7.21 -16.07 -10.28
N GLU A 137 6.12 -15.37 -10.58
CA GLU A 137 5.73 -15.01 -11.95
C GLU A 137 6.72 -14.04 -12.59
N THR A 138 7.19 -13.03 -11.84
CA THR A 138 8.22 -12.10 -12.33
C THR A 138 9.52 -12.85 -12.66
N VAL A 139 9.97 -13.74 -11.79
CA VAL A 139 11.16 -14.57 -12.01
C VAL A 139 11.00 -15.46 -13.25
N ALA A 140 9.82 -16.04 -13.47
CA ALA A 140 9.53 -16.82 -14.68
C ALA A 140 9.67 -15.95 -15.94
N ARG A 141 9.04 -14.77 -15.97
CA ARG A 141 9.12 -13.83 -17.09
C ARG A 141 10.54 -13.32 -17.34
N MET A 142 11.34 -13.09 -16.31
CA MET A 142 12.74 -12.67 -16.46
C MET A 142 13.62 -13.75 -17.08
N ARG A 143 13.29 -15.04 -16.88
CA ARG A 143 13.96 -16.16 -17.55
C ARG A 143 13.55 -16.24 -19.02
N ASP A 144 12.28 -15.98 -19.34
CA ASP A 144 11.78 -15.96 -20.71
C ASP A 144 12.24 -14.73 -21.51
N GLN A 145 12.62 -13.64 -20.82
CA GLN A 145 13.13 -12.41 -21.41
C GLN A 145 14.49 -12.03 -20.80
N PRO A 146 15.58 -12.73 -21.17
CA PRO A 146 16.89 -12.49 -20.56
C PRO A 146 17.36 -11.04 -20.69
N GLY A 147 17.85 -10.46 -19.60
CA GLY A 147 18.31 -9.08 -19.52
C GLY A 147 17.22 -8.04 -19.22
N ALA A 148 15.93 -8.39 -19.31
CA ALA A 148 14.84 -7.53 -18.90
C ALA A 148 14.79 -7.34 -17.38
N PHE A 149 14.02 -6.35 -16.93
CA PHE A 149 13.81 -6.07 -15.51
C PHE A 149 12.32 -6.12 -15.14
N GLY A 150 12.02 -6.72 -14.00
CA GLY A 150 10.67 -6.80 -13.45
C GLY A 150 10.63 -6.28 -12.01
N LEU A 151 9.58 -5.53 -11.67
CA LEU A 151 9.38 -4.96 -10.34
C LEU A 151 8.20 -5.61 -9.62
N VAL A 152 8.40 -5.97 -8.34
CA VAL A 152 7.33 -6.38 -7.43
C VAL A 152 7.31 -5.42 -6.24
N GLY A 153 6.15 -4.81 -5.98
CA GLY A 153 5.88 -4.00 -4.81
C GLY A 153 4.91 -4.71 -3.87
N ALA A 154 5.34 -4.96 -2.63
CA ALA A 154 4.58 -5.66 -1.60
C ALA A 154 4.14 -4.68 -0.51
N ASN A 155 2.82 -4.59 -0.28
CA ASN A 155 2.22 -3.72 0.73
C ASN A 155 1.80 -4.51 1.97
N GLY A 156 2.06 -3.94 3.15
CA GLY A 156 1.62 -4.49 4.45
C GLY A 156 0.77 -3.52 5.26
N GLY A 157 -0.24 -4.04 5.94
CA GLY A 157 -1.14 -3.25 6.81
C GLY A 157 -1.98 -2.24 6.03
N ILE A 158 -2.19 -1.07 6.64
CA ILE A 158 -3.00 0.04 6.09
C ILE A 158 -2.11 1.02 5.31
N MET A 159 -1.40 0.49 4.31
CA MET A 159 -0.24 1.14 3.69
C MET A 159 0.79 1.51 4.76
N SER A 160 1.04 0.58 5.68
CA SER A 160 1.97 0.77 6.81
C SER A 160 3.39 0.39 6.44
N LYS A 161 3.56 -0.55 5.52
CA LYS A 161 4.85 -1.06 5.07
C LYS A 161 4.85 -1.23 3.57
N TYR A 162 5.98 -0.96 2.94
CA TYR A 162 6.16 -1.21 1.52
C TYR A 162 7.56 -1.76 1.26
N SER A 163 7.62 -2.94 0.65
CA SER A 163 8.85 -3.62 0.25
C SER A 163 8.88 -3.75 -1.27
N VAL A 164 10.01 -3.44 -1.89
CA VAL A 164 10.16 -3.51 -3.35
C VAL A 164 11.32 -4.43 -3.71
N GLY A 165 11.13 -5.26 -4.74
CA GLY A 165 12.17 -6.04 -5.37
C GLY A 165 12.19 -5.81 -6.88
N VAL A 166 13.38 -5.63 -7.44
CA VAL A 166 13.63 -5.57 -8.90
C VAL A 166 14.45 -6.79 -9.30
N TYR A 167 13.97 -7.55 -10.28
CA TYR A 167 14.53 -8.84 -10.67
C TYR A 167 15.01 -8.81 -12.13
N SER A 168 16.14 -9.46 -12.41
CA SER A 168 16.66 -9.65 -13.78
C SER A 168 17.61 -10.84 -13.85
N THR A 169 17.76 -11.45 -15.03
CA THR A 169 18.83 -12.44 -15.29
C THR A 169 20.19 -11.78 -15.53
N ALA A 170 20.26 -10.47 -15.77
CA ALA A 170 21.52 -9.77 -15.92
C ALA A 170 22.30 -9.75 -14.59
N PRO A 171 23.50 -10.36 -14.50
CA PRO A 171 24.23 -10.48 -13.25
C PRO A 171 24.78 -9.14 -12.78
N ALA A 172 24.79 -8.92 -11.47
CA ALA A 172 25.46 -7.80 -10.82
C ALA A 172 25.88 -8.17 -9.39
N PRO A 173 26.90 -7.52 -8.81
CA PRO A 173 27.16 -7.60 -7.37
C PRO A 173 25.96 -7.11 -6.55
N TRP A 174 25.87 -7.56 -5.30
CA TRP A 174 24.90 -7.01 -4.35
C TRP A 174 25.23 -5.55 -4.05
N VAL A 175 24.23 -4.67 -4.16
CA VAL A 175 24.35 -3.24 -3.89
C VAL A 175 23.50 -2.92 -2.66
N PRO A 176 24.08 -2.44 -1.54
CA PRO A 176 23.30 -2.02 -0.40
C PRO A 176 22.32 -0.88 -0.74
N ASP A 177 21.10 -0.99 -0.25
CA ASP A 177 20.10 0.07 -0.31
C ASP A 177 20.31 1.12 0.81
N ARG A 178 19.52 2.19 0.76
CA ARG A 178 19.53 3.28 1.75
C ARG A 178 18.27 3.31 2.61
N SER A 179 17.54 2.20 2.74
CA SER A 179 16.28 2.10 3.49
C SER A 179 16.45 2.61 4.91
N ALA A 180 17.52 2.23 5.62
CA ALA A 180 17.76 2.70 6.99
C ALA A 180 17.94 4.24 7.09
N GLN A 181 18.53 4.88 6.08
CA GLN A 181 18.66 6.34 6.03
C GLN A 181 17.32 7.00 5.70
N LEU A 182 16.61 6.47 4.71
CA LEU A 182 15.30 6.97 4.28
C LEU A 182 14.27 6.82 5.41
N GLN A 183 14.31 5.71 6.15
CA GLN A 183 13.44 5.46 7.32
C GLN A 183 13.67 6.48 8.44
N ARG A 184 14.92 6.93 8.66
CA ARG A 184 15.18 8.02 9.61
C ARG A 184 14.50 9.32 9.19
N ALA A 185 14.50 9.64 7.89
CA ALA A 185 13.81 10.83 7.38
C ALA A 185 12.29 10.74 7.62
N VAL A 186 11.68 9.56 7.42
CA VAL A 186 10.27 9.30 7.71
C VAL A 186 9.97 9.47 9.21
N ALA A 187 10.83 8.94 10.07
CA ALA A 187 10.67 9.01 11.52
C ALA A 187 10.76 10.45 12.07
N THR A 188 11.54 11.32 11.41
CA THR A 188 11.70 12.73 11.81
C THR A 188 10.74 13.68 11.09
N ALA A 189 9.94 13.18 10.15
CA ALA A 189 8.99 14.02 9.42
C ALA A 189 7.87 14.52 10.36
N PRO A 190 7.30 15.71 10.12
CA PRO A 190 6.21 16.25 10.92
C PRO A 190 5.06 15.25 11.09
N GLN A 191 4.48 15.23 12.28
CA GLN A 191 3.35 14.37 12.62
C GLN A 191 2.13 15.21 12.96
N VAL A 192 0.95 14.74 12.56
CA VAL A 192 -0.33 15.28 13.00
C VAL A 192 -0.64 14.73 14.39
N SER A 193 -0.95 15.62 15.33
CA SER A 193 -1.36 15.21 16.68
C SER A 193 -2.74 14.56 16.64
N SER A 194 -2.98 13.57 17.52
CA SER A 194 -4.29 12.95 17.65
C SER A 194 -4.74 12.86 19.11
N ARG A 195 -6.02 13.06 19.37
CA ARG A 195 -6.64 13.00 20.70
C ARG A 195 -7.68 11.89 20.75
N ALA A 196 -7.62 11.07 21.79
CA ALA A 196 -8.52 9.93 21.95
C ALA A 196 -9.95 10.32 22.38
N ARG A 197 -10.06 11.35 23.24
CA ARG A 197 -11.32 11.87 23.76
C ARG A 197 -11.40 13.35 23.50
N VAL A 198 -12.42 13.79 22.78
CA VAL A 198 -12.56 15.18 22.35
C VAL A 198 -14.02 15.63 22.41
N ASP A 199 -14.21 16.92 22.70
CA ASP A 199 -15.51 17.56 22.76
C ASP A 199 -15.43 18.91 22.05
N GLY A 200 -16.47 19.25 21.29
CA GLY A 200 -16.62 20.57 20.68
C GLY A 200 -16.68 20.55 19.14
N PRO A 201 -16.47 21.72 18.52
CA PRO A 201 -16.63 21.88 17.07
C PRO A 201 -15.41 21.35 16.30
N ALA A 202 -15.68 20.69 15.19
CA ALA A 202 -14.69 20.03 14.34
C ALA A 202 -15.16 19.99 12.87
N ARG A 203 -14.28 19.51 11.98
CA ARG A 203 -14.62 19.21 10.58
C ARG A 203 -14.25 17.78 10.18
N ILE A 204 -14.95 17.22 9.20
CA ILE A 204 -14.63 15.89 8.64
C ILE A 204 -13.40 15.98 7.74
N GLU A 205 -12.39 15.14 7.96
CA GLU A 205 -11.21 15.01 7.09
C GLU A 205 -11.35 13.81 6.14
N THR A 206 -11.83 12.68 6.64
CA THR A 206 -12.22 11.52 5.83
C THR A 206 -13.26 10.67 6.55
N TYR A 207 -13.94 9.78 5.82
CA TYR A 207 -14.99 8.94 6.37
C TYR A 207 -15.09 7.59 5.65
N THR A 208 -15.79 6.65 6.26
CA THR A 208 -16.30 5.44 5.61
C THR A 208 -17.59 4.99 6.28
N VAL A 209 -18.45 4.28 5.55
CA VAL A 209 -19.68 3.69 6.06
C VAL A 209 -19.61 2.18 5.93
N ARG A 210 -19.85 1.46 7.03
CA ARG A 210 -19.97 0.00 7.07
C ARG A 210 -21.39 -0.40 6.66
N HIS A 211 -21.60 -0.75 5.39
CA HIS A 211 -22.91 -1.07 4.81
C HIS A 211 -23.33 -2.53 5.02
N ALA A 212 -22.37 -3.46 5.02
CA ALA A 212 -22.64 -4.90 5.08
C ALA A 212 -22.83 -5.44 6.51
N PHE A 213 -22.80 -4.58 7.53
CA PHE A 213 -22.90 -4.95 8.94
C PHE A 213 -24.08 -4.23 9.57
N GLU A 214 -24.83 -4.93 10.43
CA GLU A 214 -25.91 -4.33 11.21
C GLU A 214 -25.51 -4.19 12.70
N PRO A 215 -25.74 -3.02 13.33
CA PRO A 215 -26.25 -1.80 12.70
C PRO A 215 -25.20 -1.17 11.76
N ARG A 216 -25.68 -0.56 10.67
CA ARG A 216 -24.81 0.27 9.82
C ARG A 216 -24.14 1.35 10.65
N THR A 217 -22.86 1.60 10.38
CA THR A 217 -22.05 2.50 11.19
C THR A 217 -21.23 3.42 10.30
N GLY A 218 -21.35 4.74 10.50
CA GLY A 218 -20.44 5.73 9.95
C GLY A 218 -19.21 5.90 10.83
N LEU A 219 -18.04 5.97 10.21
CA LEU A 219 -16.75 6.22 10.87
C LEU A 219 -16.15 7.47 10.24
N VAL A 220 -15.71 8.41 11.08
CA VAL A 220 -15.05 9.64 10.62
C VAL A 220 -13.69 9.79 11.28
N VAL A 221 -12.73 10.29 10.50
CA VAL A 221 -11.57 11.00 11.04
C VAL A 221 -11.92 12.49 10.96
N GLY A 222 -11.92 13.16 12.10
CA GLY A 222 -12.20 14.59 12.20
C GLY A 222 -10.98 15.40 12.62
N ARG A 223 -11.05 16.71 12.39
CA ARG A 223 -10.06 17.71 12.81
C ARG A 223 -10.73 18.73 13.73
N LEU A 224 -10.21 18.89 14.95
CA LEU A 224 -10.72 19.90 15.89
C LEU A 224 -10.43 21.30 15.38
N HIS A 225 -11.40 22.22 15.47
CA HIS A 225 -11.17 23.62 15.12
C HIS A 225 -10.23 24.35 16.11
N ALA A 226 -10.12 23.85 17.34
CA ALA A 226 -9.31 24.47 18.38
C ALA A 226 -7.80 24.37 18.12
N ASP A 227 -7.32 23.25 17.58
CA ASP A 227 -5.88 22.97 17.47
C ASP A 227 -5.48 22.11 16.26
N ASP A 228 -6.42 21.83 15.36
CA ASP A 228 -6.26 20.97 14.18
C ASP A 228 -5.86 19.51 14.48
N SER A 229 -5.95 19.06 15.73
CA SER A 229 -5.65 17.67 16.08
C SER A 229 -6.72 16.71 15.54
N ARG A 230 -6.29 15.50 15.18
CA ARG A 230 -7.17 14.44 14.67
C ARG A 230 -7.86 13.67 15.79
N PHE A 231 -9.02 13.12 15.46
CA PHE A 231 -9.72 12.15 16.29
C PHE A 231 -10.53 11.18 15.44
N LEU A 232 -10.92 10.06 16.04
CA LEU A 232 -11.90 9.12 15.47
C LEU A 232 -13.24 9.32 16.16
N ALA A 233 -14.33 9.28 15.39
CA ALA A 233 -15.69 9.27 15.93
C ALA A 233 -16.62 8.36 15.13
N ILE A 234 -17.66 7.87 15.81
CA ILE A 234 -18.80 7.21 15.18
C ILE A 234 -19.85 8.25 14.84
N MET A 235 -20.48 8.10 13.68
CA MET A 235 -21.53 8.97 13.21
C MET A 235 -22.68 8.15 12.61
N ALA A 236 -23.90 8.69 12.66
CA ALA A 236 -25.03 8.07 11.99
C ALA A 236 -24.77 8.02 10.47
N PRO A 237 -24.84 6.84 9.83
CA PRO A 237 -24.57 6.72 8.41
C PRO A 237 -25.53 7.54 7.54
N GLU A 238 -26.77 7.76 8.01
CA GLU A 238 -27.77 8.61 7.36
C GLU A 238 -27.31 10.07 7.27
N SER A 239 -26.60 10.57 8.28
CA SER A 239 -26.05 11.93 8.26
C SER A 239 -24.94 12.09 7.22
N LEU A 240 -24.13 11.05 7.01
CA LEU A 240 -23.09 11.06 5.97
C LEU A 240 -23.69 10.93 4.56
N ALA A 241 -24.78 10.16 4.41
CA ALA A 241 -25.46 9.97 3.12
C ALA A 241 -26.39 11.13 2.72
N ALA A 242 -26.74 12.01 3.66
CA ALA A 242 -27.65 13.15 3.40
C ALA A 242 -27.00 14.31 2.64
N VAL A 243 -25.68 14.27 2.43
CA VAL A 243 -24.91 15.28 1.70
C VAL A 243 -24.11 14.63 0.58
N ASP A 244 -23.91 15.35 -0.53
CA ASP A 244 -23.18 14.81 -1.68
C ASP A 244 -21.70 14.54 -1.36
N ASP A 245 -21.07 15.45 -0.61
CA ASP A 245 -19.70 15.30 -0.12
C ASP A 245 -19.62 15.72 1.36
N PRO A 246 -19.39 14.75 2.28
CA PRO A 246 -19.17 15.01 3.71
C PRO A 246 -17.82 15.65 4.03
N ILE A 247 -16.82 15.58 3.13
CA ILE A 247 -15.48 16.08 3.43
C ILE A 247 -15.52 17.58 3.67
N GLY A 248 -14.84 18.03 4.73
CA GLY A 248 -14.77 19.44 5.13
C GLY A 248 -16.01 19.96 5.85
N ARG A 249 -17.10 19.19 5.95
CA ARG A 249 -18.32 19.61 6.68
C ARG A 249 -18.06 19.73 8.18
N ASP A 250 -18.71 20.72 8.78
CA ASP A 250 -18.65 20.94 10.23
C ASP A 250 -19.51 19.92 10.99
N ILE A 251 -18.95 19.48 12.12
CA ILE A 251 -19.56 18.53 13.05
C ILE A 251 -19.34 19.00 14.49
N ILE A 252 -20.23 18.58 15.38
CA ILE A 252 -19.99 18.63 16.83
C ILE A 252 -19.62 17.23 17.29
N VAL A 253 -18.44 17.09 17.88
CA VAL A 253 -17.97 15.84 18.49
C VAL A 253 -18.22 15.86 20.00
N THR A 254 -18.60 14.72 20.55
CA THR A 254 -18.81 14.51 21.99
C THR A 254 -18.13 13.22 22.42
N SER A 255 -17.41 13.27 23.53
CA SER A 255 -16.71 12.11 24.08
C SER A 255 -17.59 11.33 25.06
N SER A 256 -17.47 10.00 25.05
CA SER A 256 -18.11 9.10 26.01
C SER A 256 -17.14 7.98 26.39
N GLU A 257 -17.41 7.22 27.45
CA GLU A 257 -16.58 6.07 27.83
C GLU A 257 -16.30 5.10 26.67
N LYS A 258 -17.28 4.93 25.76
CA LYS A 258 -17.23 4.03 24.60
C LYS A 258 -16.49 4.61 23.38
N GLY A 259 -16.10 5.88 23.41
CA GLY A 259 -15.47 6.59 22.29
C GLY A 259 -16.22 7.87 21.93
N ASN A 260 -15.76 8.56 20.89
CA ASN A 260 -16.39 9.80 20.44
C ASN A 260 -17.55 9.50 19.49
N THR A 261 -18.60 10.30 19.58
CA THR A 261 -19.68 10.36 18.59
C THR A 261 -19.74 11.75 17.98
N ALA A 262 -20.19 11.86 16.73
CA ALA A 262 -20.32 13.13 16.05
C ALA A 262 -21.70 13.30 15.40
N VAL A 263 -22.14 14.55 15.32
CA VAL A 263 -23.35 14.97 14.59
C VAL A 263 -23.02 16.11 13.65
N MET A 264 -23.66 16.15 12.48
CA MET A 264 -23.45 17.23 11.52
C MET A 264 -24.06 18.53 12.03
N VAL A 265 -23.36 19.65 11.79
CA VAL A 265 -23.95 20.97 11.99
C VAL A 265 -24.94 21.25 10.84
N PRO A 266 -26.15 21.76 11.11
CA PRO A 266 -27.15 22.09 10.09
C PRO A 266 -26.65 23.08 9.03
#